data_AF-A0AAV2BBK1-F1
#
_entry.id   AF-A0AAV2BBK1-F1
#
_cell.length_a   1.000
_cell.length_b   1.000
_cell.length_c   1.000
_cell.angle_alpha   90.00
_cell.angle_beta   90.00
_cell.angle_gamma   90.00
#
_symmetry.space_group_name_H-M   'P 1'
#
loop_
_entity.id
_entity.type
_entity.pdbx_description
1 polymer ?
#
loop_
_entity_poly.entity_id
_entity_poly.type
_entity_poly.pdbx_seq_one_letter_code
_entity_poly.pdbx_strand_id
1 'polypeptide(L)'
;MGLVSLICTLLVVVIIIIAVALSKTAHPRTTPLRHSELVYLVPQPRKFINRTPTIVVHRQNPRIWQKHVEDLSTLVKAYRERQGAIATSNCDLHYAPIGVSSCSFPLDRISDNCTVQNNFGYDTGNPCVALVFNAFAGWNPVPYNKSNLADIPPEIRHGYDFQQLIPITCNTSVASSGESNIFHIYYSPFPGFPFRYLPMRGMMGSTLPPLVMIQFIGPQSMADVEVSCYLWAKNLPRNVTNDPGSIRFSFFIV
;
A
#
# COMPACT_ATOMS: atom_id res chain seq x y z
N MET A 1 -54.60 -18.66 17.74
CA MET A 1 -53.84 -17.52 17.19
C MET A 1 -52.43 -17.37 17.76
N GLY A 2 -52.14 -17.81 19.00
CA GLY A 2 -50.80 -17.67 19.60
C GLY A 2 -49.69 -18.52 18.97
N LEU A 3 -49.98 -19.76 18.53
CA LEU A 3 -48.96 -20.67 17.99
C LEU A 3 -48.35 -20.17 16.67
N VAL A 4 -49.17 -19.64 15.77
CA VAL A 4 -48.73 -19.09 14.47
C VAL A 4 -47.86 -17.84 14.68
N SER A 5 -48.25 -16.98 15.62
CA SER A 5 -47.47 -15.79 15.98
C SER A 5 -46.10 -16.16 16.57
N LEU A 6 -46.06 -17.15 17.46
CA LEU A 6 -44.81 -17.62 18.07
C LEU A 6 -43.84 -18.18 17.03
N ILE A 7 -44.36 -19.00 16.10
CA ILE A 7 -43.57 -19.58 15.00
C ILE A 7 -43.02 -18.47 14.07
N CYS A 8 -43.83 -17.47 13.73
CA CYS A 8 -43.37 -16.33 12.94
C CYS A 8 -42.26 -15.53 13.64
N THR A 9 -42.38 -15.28 14.95
CA THR A 9 -41.34 -14.56 15.69
C THR A 9 -40.03 -15.34 15.78
N LEU A 10 -40.08 -16.66 16.00
CA LEU A 10 -38.90 -17.52 16.01
C LEU A 10 -38.20 -17.54 14.65
N LEU A 11 -38.96 -17.63 13.55
CA LEU A 11 -38.40 -17.60 12.20
C LEU A 11 -37.67 -16.27 11.91
N VAL A 12 -38.25 -15.13 12.31
CA VAL A 12 -37.61 -13.82 12.11
C VAL A 12 -36.31 -13.71 12.92
N VAL A 13 -36.31 -14.16 14.17
CA VAL A 13 -35.10 -14.14 15.02
C VAL A 13 -34.01 -15.03 14.43
N VAL A 14 -34.36 -16.24 13.96
CA VAL A 14 -33.40 -17.14 13.31
C VAL A 14 -32.82 -16.52 12.03
N ILE A 15 -33.66 -15.88 11.20
CA ILE A 15 -33.19 -15.18 9.99
C ILE A 15 -32.22 -14.05 10.35
N ILE A 16 -32.52 -13.25 11.38
CA ILE A 16 -31.63 -12.16 11.83
C ILE A 16 -30.31 -12.73 12.34
N ILE A 17 -30.33 -13.79 13.14
CA ILE A 17 -29.11 -14.44 13.65
C ILE A 17 -28.27 -14.99 12.49
N ILE A 18 -28.89 -15.65 11.52
CA ILE A 18 -28.20 -16.17 10.33
C ILE A 18 -27.63 -14.99 9.51
N ALA A 19 -28.38 -13.91 9.30
CA ALA A 19 -27.89 -12.75 8.57
C ALA A 19 -26.70 -12.07 9.27
N VAL A 20 -26.72 -11.97 10.60
CA VAL A 20 -25.61 -11.42 11.41
C VAL A 20 -24.41 -12.38 11.44
N ALA A 21 -24.64 -13.69 11.48
CA ALA A 21 -23.57 -14.67 11.38
C ALA A 21 -22.91 -14.62 9.99
N LEU A 22 -23.73 -14.55 8.93
CA LEU A 22 -23.27 -14.43 7.55
C LEU A 22 -22.52 -13.11 7.30
N SER A 23 -22.94 -12.00 7.92
CA SER A 23 -22.25 -10.71 7.81
C SER A 23 -20.89 -10.72 8.52
N LYS A 24 -20.76 -11.44 9.64
CA LYS A 24 -19.47 -11.64 10.32
C LYS A 24 -18.53 -12.59 9.57
N THR A 25 -19.07 -13.51 8.76
CA THR A 25 -18.27 -14.39 7.89
C THR A 25 -17.96 -13.78 6.52
N ALA A 26 -18.42 -12.56 6.23
CA ALA A 26 -18.01 -11.83 5.03
C ALA A 26 -16.52 -11.45 5.19
N HIS A 27 -15.66 -12.41 4.88
CA HIS A 27 -14.23 -12.23 4.78
C HIS A 27 -13.95 -11.00 3.90
N PRO A 28 -12.97 -10.16 4.27
CA PRO A 28 -12.57 -9.06 3.39
C PRO A 28 -12.34 -9.63 2.00
N ARG A 29 -12.97 -9.04 0.98
CA ARG A 29 -12.74 -9.40 -0.43
C ARG A 29 -11.28 -9.12 -0.75
N THR A 30 -10.40 -10.06 -0.41
CA THR A 30 -9.07 -10.17 -0.99
C THR A 30 -9.31 -10.64 -2.41
N THR A 31 -9.42 -9.70 -3.36
CA THR A 31 -9.17 -10.04 -4.76
C THR A 31 -7.83 -10.77 -4.81
N PRO A 32 -7.75 -11.95 -5.44
CA PRO A 32 -6.48 -12.66 -5.55
C PRO A 32 -5.50 -11.72 -6.23
N LEU A 33 -4.43 -11.35 -5.51
CA LEU A 33 -3.32 -10.59 -6.05
C LEU A 33 -2.89 -11.27 -7.34
N ARG A 34 -2.81 -10.51 -8.44
CA ARG A 34 -2.27 -11.08 -9.67
C ARG A 34 -0.81 -11.43 -9.38
N HIS A 35 -0.47 -12.71 -9.55
CA HIS A 35 0.89 -13.23 -9.36
C HIS A 35 1.96 -12.46 -10.17
N SER A 36 1.55 -11.66 -11.16
CA SER A 36 2.41 -10.84 -12.03
C SER A 36 2.63 -9.40 -11.57
N GLU A 37 1.95 -8.91 -10.52
CA GLU A 37 2.07 -7.52 -10.07
C GLU A 37 3.29 -7.37 -9.15
N LEU A 38 4.21 -6.44 -9.45
CA LEU A 38 5.45 -6.27 -8.67
C LEU A 38 5.23 -5.60 -7.31
N VAL A 39 4.18 -4.79 -7.21
CA VAL A 39 3.86 -3.97 -6.04
C VAL A 39 2.36 -3.96 -5.85
N TYR A 40 1.87 -4.22 -4.65
CA TYR A 40 0.44 -4.10 -4.37
C TYR A 40 0.14 -2.92 -3.46
N LEU A 41 -1.03 -2.32 -3.70
CA LEU A 41 -1.52 -1.13 -3.01
C LEU A 41 -2.45 -1.50 -1.85
N VAL A 42 -2.29 -0.81 -0.72
CA VAL A 42 -3.18 -0.92 0.46
C VAL A 42 -3.57 0.50 0.93
N PRO A 43 -4.86 0.79 1.14
CA PRO A 43 -6.02 -0.05 0.86
C PRO A 43 -6.22 -0.27 -0.65
N GLN A 44 -6.93 -1.35 -0.99
CA GLN A 44 -7.20 -1.67 -2.39
C GLN A 44 -8.26 -0.71 -2.97
N PRO A 45 -7.99 -0.07 -4.12
CA PRO A 45 -8.95 0.83 -4.74
C PRO A 45 -10.17 0.07 -5.25
N ARG A 46 -11.34 0.72 -5.18
CA ARG A 46 -12.57 0.19 -5.76
C ARG A 46 -12.51 0.33 -7.28
N LYS A 47 -12.87 -0.74 -7.99
CA LYS A 47 -12.97 -0.72 -9.45
C LYS A 47 -14.33 -0.20 -9.86
N PHE A 48 -14.33 0.90 -10.60
CA PHE A 48 -15.52 1.48 -11.22
C PHE A 48 -15.46 1.23 -12.73
N ILE A 49 -16.62 1.11 -13.37
CA ILE A 49 -16.69 0.90 -14.81
C ILE A 49 -16.16 2.15 -15.53
N ASN A 50 -15.24 1.97 -16.48
CA ASN A 50 -14.64 3.03 -17.29
C ASN A 50 -14.01 4.17 -16.47
N ARG A 51 -13.48 3.85 -15.29
CA ARG A 51 -12.79 4.80 -14.42
C ARG A 51 -11.53 4.18 -13.83
N THR A 52 -10.54 5.02 -13.57
CA THR A 52 -9.36 4.67 -12.79
C THR A 52 -9.80 4.06 -11.45
N PRO A 53 -9.21 2.95 -10.98
CA PRO A 53 -9.53 2.40 -9.66
C PRO A 53 -9.37 3.47 -8.57
N THR A 54 -10.40 3.67 -7.75
CA THR A 54 -10.49 4.81 -6.83
C THR A 54 -10.57 4.40 -5.37
N ILE A 55 -9.77 5.03 -4.52
CA ILE A 55 -9.92 5.03 -3.07
C ILE A 55 -10.86 6.19 -2.69
N VAL A 56 -12.06 5.85 -2.21
CA VAL A 56 -13.04 6.85 -1.77
C VAL A 56 -12.75 7.23 -0.32
N VAL A 57 -12.41 8.48 -0.08
CA VAL A 57 -12.11 9.02 1.25
C VAL A 57 -13.26 9.93 1.66
N HIS A 58 -14.10 9.46 2.59
CA HIS A 58 -15.23 10.25 3.05
C HIS A 58 -15.03 10.73 4.49
N ARG A 59 -14.58 11.97 4.69
CA ARG A 59 -14.11 12.51 5.98
C ARG A 59 -15.17 12.42 7.08
N GLN A 60 -16.42 12.68 6.73
CA GLN A 60 -17.54 12.73 7.67
C GLN A 60 -18.21 11.37 7.88
N ASN A 61 -17.81 10.31 7.16
CA ASN A 61 -18.42 9.00 7.28
C ASN A 61 -17.44 7.98 7.86
N PRO A 62 -17.46 7.78 9.20
CA PRO A 62 -16.60 6.83 9.90
C PRO A 62 -16.61 5.44 9.31
N ARG A 63 -17.77 4.94 8.88
CA ARG A 63 -17.87 3.58 8.35
C ARG A 63 -17.03 3.37 7.09
N ILE A 64 -16.86 4.41 6.27
CA ILE A 64 -16.08 4.32 5.04
C ILE A 64 -14.58 4.41 5.36
N TRP A 65 -14.16 5.45 6.08
CA TRP A 65 -12.73 5.63 6.33
C TRP A 65 -12.16 4.60 7.32
N GLN A 66 -12.94 4.11 8.27
CA GLN A 66 -12.50 3.07 9.20
C GLN A 66 -12.12 1.77 8.48
N LYS A 67 -12.75 1.45 7.35
CA LYS A 67 -12.35 0.30 6.55
C LYS A 67 -10.93 0.44 5.98
N HIS A 68 -10.57 1.64 5.52
CA HIS A 68 -9.21 1.90 5.04
C HIS A 68 -8.19 1.87 6.16
N VAL A 69 -8.56 2.40 7.34
CA VAL A 69 -7.76 2.31 8.57
C VAL A 69 -7.55 0.86 8.97
N GLU A 70 -8.58 0.02 8.87
CA GLU A 70 -8.51 -1.41 9.18
C GLU A 70 -7.56 -2.17 8.23
N ASP A 71 -7.64 -1.91 6.93
CA ASP A 71 -6.75 -2.52 5.92
C ASP A 71 -5.26 -2.20 6.24
N LEU A 72 -4.94 -0.94 6.52
CA LEU A 72 -3.58 -0.50 6.88
C LEU A 72 -3.14 -0.98 8.27
N SER A 73 -4.05 -0.97 9.25
CA SER A 73 -3.77 -1.48 10.59
C SER A 73 -3.44 -2.97 10.55
N THR A 74 -4.19 -3.74 9.76
CA THR A 74 -3.97 -5.17 9.56
C THR A 74 -2.61 -5.42 8.93
N LEU A 75 -2.24 -4.64 7.91
CA LEU A 75 -0.92 -4.70 7.29
C LEU A 75 0.20 -4.46 8.30
N VAL A 76 0.16 -3.34 9.03
CA VAL A 76 1.21 -2.98 10.00
C VAL A 76 1.29 -3.98 11.15
N LYS A 77 0.14 -4.49 11.62
CA LYS A 77 0.07 -5.53 12.64
C LYS A 77 0.75 -6.83 12.18
N ALA A 78 0.50 -7.27 10.95
CA ALA A 78 1.12 -8.48 10.40
C ALA A 78 2.65 -8.39 10.34
N TYR A 79 3.21 -7.19 10.07
CA TYR A 79 4.66 -6.98 10.14
C TYR A 79 5.18 -7.12 11.58
N ARG A 80 4.53 -6.46 12.54
CA ARG A 80 4.91 -6.52 13.95
C ARG A 80 4.89 -7.95 14.49
N GLU A 81 3.82 -8.69 14.22
CA GLU A 81 3.67 -10.08 14.65
C GLU A 81 4.74 -10.99 14.04
N ARG A 82 4.99 -10.86 12.74
CA ARG A 82 5.99 -11.69 12.05
C ARG A 82 7.43 -11.36 12.45
N GLN A 83 7.75 -10.09 12.72
CA GLN A 83 9.05 -9.70 13.29
C GLN A 83 9.25 -10.23 14.71
N GLY A 84 8.17 -10.35 15.50
CA GLY A 84 8.22 -10.97 16.83
C GLY A 84 8.30 -12.51 16.80
N ALA A 85 7.76 -13.15 15.75
CA ALA A 85 7.76 -14.60 15.60
C ALA A 85 9.06 -15.17 14.99
N ILE A 86 9.80 -14.35 14.23
CA ILE A 86 11.04 -14.75 13.57
C ILE A 86 12.22 -14.09 14.31
N ALA A 87 13.32 -14.81 14.51
CA ALA A 87 14.58 -14.21 14.95
C ALA A 87 15.09 -13.25 13.86
N THR A 88 14.70 -11.97 13.98
CA THR A 88 15.13 -10.91 13.07
C THR A 88 16.24 -10.09 13.71
N SER A 89 17.23 -9.68 12.93
CA SER A 89 18.30 -8.78 13.38
C SER A 89 17.97 -7.34 13.02
N ASN A 90 18.44 -6.38 13.84
CA ASN A 90 18.48 -4.99 13.41
C ASN A 90 19.45 -4.87 12.23
N CYS A 91 18.91 -4.33 11.16
CA CYS A 91 19.53 -4.22 9.87
C CYS A 91 19.80 -2.75 9.51
N ASP A 92 20.20 -1.95 10.49
CA ASP A 92 20.59 -0.58 10.27
C ASP A 92 21.77 -0.47 9.29
N LEU A 93 21.73 0.57 8.45
CA LEU A 93 22.50 0.72 7.19
C LEU A 93 24.03 0.67 7.37
N HIS A 94 24.54 0.77 8.59
CA HIS A 94 25.98 0.73 8.90
C HIS A 94 26.47 -0.60 9.49
N TYR A 95 25.57 -1.49 9.93
CA TYR A 95 25.94 -2.66 10.73
C TYR A 95 25.13 -3.90 10.32
N ALA A 96 25.26 -4.34 9.07
CA ALA A 96 24.82 -5.68 8.69
C ALA A 96 25.92 -6.71 9.04
N PRO A 97 25.74 -7.58 10.05
CA PRO A 97 26.67 -8.66 10.29
C PRO A 97 26.66 -9.64 9.11
N ILE A 98 27.82 -10.21 8.78
CA ILE A 98 27.91 -11.29 7.80
C ILE A 98 27.11 -12.49 8.33
N GLY A 99 26.12 -12.99 7.57
CA GLY A 99 25.32 -14.17 7.93
C GLY A 99 23.91 -13.93 8.50
N VAL A 100 23.35 -12.72 8.40
CA VAL A 100 21.95 -12.45 8.83
C VAL A 100 20.91 -13.11 7.92
N SER A 101 20.00 -13.87 8.53
CA SER A 101 18.95 -14.65 7.83
C SER A 101 17.62 -13.91 7.66
N SER A 102 17.35 -12.83 8.43
CA SER A 102 16.17 -11.99 8.24
C SER A 102 16.32 -10.62 8.94
N CYS A 103 15.96 -9.56 8.22
CA CYS A 103 16.05 -8.18 8.71
C CYS A 103 14.72 -7.67 9.26
N SER A 104 14.76 -7.06 10.44
CA SER A 104 13.61 -6.35 10.99
C SER A 104 13.33 -5.10 10.18
N PHE A 105 12.11 -4.98 9.64
CA PHE A 105 11.67 -3.79 8.92
C PHE A 105 11.45 -2.62 9.92
N PRO A 106 11.93 -1.40 9.61
CA PRO A 106 11.88 -0.27 10.55
C PRO A 106 10.49 0.40 10.56
N LEU A 107 9.53 -0.26 11.22
CA LEU A 107 8.15 0.26 11.37
C LEU A 107 8.09 1.57 12.16
N ASP A 108 9.06 1.80 13.04
CA ASP A 108 9.23 3.02 13.85
C ASP A 108 9.57 4.26 13.02
N ARG A 109 10.07 4.07 11.79
CA ARG A 109 10.40 5.16 10.87
C ARG A 109 9.25 5.52 9.93
N ILE A 110 8.10 4.86 10.05
CA ILE A 110 6.88 5.29 9.35
C ILE A 110 6.42 6.61 9.95
N SER A 111 6.01 7.56 9.10
CA SER A 111 5.52 8.87 9.54
C SER A 111 4.46 8.76 10.62
N ASP A 112 4.54 9.59 11.67
CA ASP A 112 3.56 9.63 12.76
C ASP A 112 2.13 9.89 12.23
N ASN A 113 1.99 10.60 11.11
CA ASN A 113 0.70 10.84 10.47
C ASN A 113 0.07 9.58 9.85
N CYS A 114 0.87 8.56 9.56
CA CYS A 114 0.43 7.30 8.97
C CYS A 114 0.38 6.17 10.01
N THR A 115 -0.26 6.46 11.13
CA THR A 115 -0.42 5.53 12.26
C THR A 115 -1.90 5.25 12.54
N VAL A 116 -2.16 4.20 13.32
CA VAL A 116 -3.53 3.86 13.77
C VAL A 116 -4.13 5.00 14.59
N GLN A 117 -3.32 5.63 15.44
CA GLN A 117 -3.73 6.74 16.31
C GLN A 117 -4.18 7.96 15.52
N ASN A 118 -3.55 8.21 14.37
CA ASN A 118 -3.88 9.31 13.47
C ASN A 118 -4.80 8.87 12.31
N ASN A 119 -5.48 7.73 12.42
CA ASN A 119 -6.40 7.19 11.42
C ASN A 119 -5.79 7.12 10.00
N PHE A 120 -4.46 6.99 9.90
CA PHE A 120 -3.70 7.10 8.65
C PHE A 120 -4.10 8.32 7.80
N GLY A 121 -4.54 9.42 8.43
CA GLY A 121 -4.98 10.66 7.82
C GLY A 121 -6.31 10.62 7.06
N TYR A 122 -7.08 9.54 7.11
CA TYR A 122 -8.32 9.42 6.34
C TYR A 122 -9.48 10.30 6.86
N ASP A 123 -9.52 10.57 8.15
CA ASP A 123 -10.50 11.45 8.79
C ASP A 123 -10.28 12.93 8.45
N THR A 124 -9.01 13.34 8.30
CA THR A 124 -8.63 14.71 7.90
C THR A 124 -8.63 14.93 6.39
N GLY A 125 -8.72 13.86 5.61
CA GLY A 125 -8.62 13.92 4.14
C GLY A 125 -7.18 14.01 3.63
N ASN A 126 -6.19 13.65 4.44
CA ASN A 126 -4.78 13.54 4.04
C ASN A 126 -4.34 12.06 4.08
N PRO A 127 -4.92 11.20 3.22
CA PRO A 127 -4.83 9.74 3.36
C PRO A 127 -3.40 9.24 3.15
N CYS A 128 -3.04 8.22 3.92
CA CYS A 128 -1.88 7.38 3.64
C CYS A 128 -2.28 6.13 2.84
N VAL A 129 -1.36 5.65 2.01
CA VAL A 129 -1.42 4.33 1.37
C VAL A 129 -0.09 3.62 1.55
N ALA A 130 -0.10 2.29 1.54
CA ALA A 130 1.10 1.49 1.50
C ALA A 130 1.26 0.86 0.12
N LEU A 131 2.43 1.04 -0.47
CA LEU A 131 2.92 0.23 -1.58
C LEU A 131 3.79 -0.87 -1.02
N VAL A 132 3.45 -2.13 -1.28
CA VAL A 132 4.15 -3.29 -0.71
C VAL A 132 4.74 -4.13 -1.83
N PHE A 133 6.03 -4.47 -1.70
CA PHE A 133 6.71 -5.29 -2.68
C PHE A 133 6.13 -6.71 -2.74
N ASN A 134 5.95 -7.26 -3.94
CA ASN A 134 5.44 -8.61 -4.14
C ASN A 134 6.57 -9.60 -4.48
N ALA A 135 7.00 -10.37 -3.48
CA ALA A 135 8.02 -11.41 -3.62
C ALA A 135 7.68 -12.50 -4.65
N PHE A 136 6.40 -12.79 -4.83
CA PHE A 136 5.94 -13.89 -5.69
C PHE A 136 6.06 -13.57 -7.18
N ALA A 137 6.37 -12.33 -7.54
CA ALA A 137 6.53 -11.93 -8.94
C ALA A 137 7.81 -12.49 -9.59
N GLY A 138 8.75 -13.07 -8.82
CA GLY A 138 9.98 -13.69 -9.33
C GLY A 138 10.97 -12.72 -10.00
N TRP A 139 10.68 -11.42 -9.94
CA TRP A 139 11.47 -10.33 -10.50
C TRP A 139 12.51 -9.83 -9.50
N ASN A 140 13.75 -9.69 -9.97
CA ASN A 140 14.84 -9.11 -9.19
C ASN A 140 15.24 -7.76 -9.81
N PRO A 141 15.19 -6.66 -9.05
CA PRO A 141 15.57 -5.33 -9.54
C PRO A 141 17.05 -5.22 -9.89
N VAL A 142 17.35 -4.55 -11.01
CA VAL A 142 18.71 -4.12 -11.36
C VAL A 142 18.86 -2.62 -11.07
N PRO A 143 19.70 -2.22 -10.10
CA PRO A 143 19.92 -0.81 -9.79
C PRO A 143 20.55 -0.06 -10.97
N TYR A 144 20.33 1.26 -11.01
CA TYR A 144 21.04 2.13 -11.93
C TYR A 144 22.50 2.33 -11.49
N ASN A 145 23.41 2.45 -12.46
CA ASN A 145 24.82 2.71 -12.18
C ASN A 145 25.09 4.21 -12.16
N LYS A 146 25.56 4.73 -11.01
CA LYS A 146 25.95 6.16 -10.85
C LYS A 146 26.99 6.62 -11.89
N SER A 147 27.83 5.71 -12.39
CA SER A 147 28.83 6.02 -13.42
C SER A 147 28.22 6.25 -14.81
N ASN A 148 26.98 5.80 -15.06
CA ASN A 148 26.28 6.01 -16.32
C ASN A 148 25.02 6.87 -16.10
N LEU A 149 25.21 8.17 -15.95
CA LEU A 149 24.13 9.14 -15.69
C LEU A 149 23.07 9.19 -16.81
N ALA A 150 23.42 8.80 -18.04
CA ALA A 150 22.49 8.78 -19.17
C ALA A 150 21.38 7.73 -18.99
N ASP A 151 21.67 6.62 -18.30
CA ASP A 151 20.69 5.59 -17.99
C ASP A 151 19.74 6.00 -16.85
N ILE A 152 20.07 7.06 -16.09
CA ILE A 152 19.33 7.47 -14.89
C ILE A 152 18.19 8.43 -15.28
N PRO A 153 16.92 8.05 -15.00
CA PRO A 153 15.76 8.91 -15.20
C PRO A 153 15.91 10.23 -14.44
N PRO A 154 15.52 11.37 -15.04
CA PRO A 154 15.66 12.69 -14.42
C PRO A 154 14.93 12.79 -13.07
N GLU A 155 13.81 12.09 -12.90
CA GLU A 155 12.98 12.08 -11.69
C GLU A 155 13.70 11.55 -10.45
N ILE A 156 14.72 10.71 -10.65
CA ILE A 156 15.48 10.08 -9.56
C ILE A 156 16.95 10.48 -9.58
N ARG A 157 17.39 11.33 -10.52
CA ARG A 157 18.80 11.69 -10.70
C ARG A 157 19.41 12.36 -9.48
N HIS A 158 18.59 13.11 -8.73
CA HIS A 158 18.99 13.84 -7.54
C HIS A 158 18.33 13.22 -6.29
N GLY A 159 19.10 12.97 -5.24
CA GLY A 159 18.57 12.67 -3.91
C GLY A 159 18.45 11.20 -3.50
N TYR A 160 18.90 10.24 -4.31
CA TYR A 160 18.79 8.81 -3.96
C TYR A 160 20.13 8.06 -3.98
N ASP A 161 20.29 7.14 -3.03
CA ASP A 161 21.39 6.17 -3.07
C ASP A 161 21.00 4.95 -3.91
N PHE A 162 21.31 5.01 -5.20
CA PHE A 162 21.00 3.96 -6.19
C PHE A 162 21.56 2.57 -5.85
N GLN A 163 22.50 2.46 -4.91
CA GLN A 163 23.08 1.17 -4.50
C GLN A 163 22.30 0.49 -3.36
N GLN A 164 21.43 1.21 -2.66
CA GLN A 164 20.77 0.71 -1.45
C GLN A 164 19.25 0.63 -1.55
N LEU A 165 18.65 1.29 -2.55
CA LEU A 165 17.21 1.48 -2.68
C LEU A 165 16.74 1.31 -4.13
N ILE A 166 15.59 0.65 -4.33
CA ILE A 166 14.78 0.78 -5.55
C ILE A 166 13.86 2.00 -5.35
N PRO A 167 14.07 3.13 -6.03
CA PRO A 167 13.29 4.33 -5.76
C PRO A 167 11.87 4.21 -6.31
N ILE A 168 10.95 4.91 -5.63
CA ILE A 168 9.59 5.13 -6.11
C ILE A 168 9.35 6.62 -6.21
N THR A 169 8.79 7.08 -7.33
CA THR A 169 8.28 8.45 -7.45
C THR A 169 6.81 8.42 -7.81
N CYS A 170 6.02 9.25 -7.12
CA CYS A 170 4.62 9.46 -7.41
C CYS A 170 4.39 10.88 -7.89
N ASN A 171 3.50 11.02 -8.86
CA ASN A 171 2.96 12.30 -9.30
C ASN A 171 1.44 12.27 -9.21
N THR A 172 0.84 13.45 -9.16
CA THR A 172 -0.58 13.65 -8.93
C THR A 172 -1.15 14.65 -9.92
N SER A 173 -2.36 14.40 -10.40
CA SER A 173 -3.08 15.29 -11.31
C SER A 173 -4.57 15.26 -11.03
N VAL A 174 -5.27 16.36 -11.25
CA VAL A 174 -6.73 16.39 -11.14
C VAL A 174 -7.34 16.03 -12.48
N ALA A 175 -8.23 15.03 -12.51
CA ALA A 175 -8.80 14.53 -13.76
C ALA A 175 -9.60 15.60 -14.55
N SER A 176 -10.22 16.56 -13.86
CA SER A 176 -11.09 17.58 -14.49
C SER A 176 -10.36 18.79 -15.04
N SER A 177 -9.23 19.20 -14.45
CA SER A 177 -8.49 20.39 -14.88
C SER A 177 -7.15 20.06 -15.54
N GLY A 178 -6.60 18.86 -15.33
CA GLY A 178 -5.24 18.52 -15.78
C GLY A 178 -4.14 19.32 -15.07
N GLU A 179 -4.50 20.23 -14.17
CA GLU A 179 -3.56 21.06 -13.42
C GLU A 179 -2.95 20.25 -12.27
N SER A 180 -1.64 20.42 -12.08
CA SER A 180 -0.94 19.96 -10.89
C SER A 180 -1.36 20.83 -9.71
N ASN A 181 -2.23 20.31 -8.86
CA ASN A 181 -2.50 20.94 -7.58
C ASN A 181 -1.30 20.76 -6.63
N ILE A 182 -1.18 21.65 -5.66
CA ILE A 182 -0.16 21.58 -4.61
C ILE A 182 -0.54 20.46 -3.63
N PHE A 183 -0.12 19.24 -3.98
CA PHE A 183 -0.16 18.09 -3.09
C PHE A 183 1.26 17.78 -2.64
N HIS A 184 1.46 17.74 -1.33
CA HIS A 184 2.73 17.30 -0.78
C HIS A 184 2.67 15.79 -0.58
N ILE A 185 3.60 15.08 -1.22
CA ILE A 185 3.72 13.63 -1.13
C ILE A 185 4.89 13.31 -0.20
N TYR A 186 4.61 12.64 0.91
CA TYR A 186 5.63 12.22 1.88
C TYR A 186 5.78 10.71 1.87
N TYR A 187 7.03 10.24 1.79
CA TYR A 187 7.36 8.82 1.79
C TYR A 187 8.01 8.45 3.11
N SER A 188 7.64 7.28 3.66
CA SER A 188 8.24 6.72 4.86
C SER A 188 8.16 5.19 4.82
N PRO A 189 9.06 4.45 5.48
CA PRO A 189 10.29 4.93 6.09
C PRO A 189 11.36 5.34 5.06
N PHE A 190 11.22 4.89 3.82
CA PHE A 190 12.11 5.22 2.72
C PHE A 190 11.30 5.59 1.47
N PRO A 191 11.84 6.42 0.57
CA PRO A 191 11.20 6.76 -0.71
C PRO A 191 11.39 5.64 -1.77
N GLY A 192 11.12 4.40 -1.38
CA GLY A 192 11.36 3.21 -2.19
C GLY A 192 11.59 1.95 -1.37
N PHE A 193 11.98 0.86 -2.03
CA PHE A 193 12.23 -0.43 -1.38
C PHE A 193 13.73 -0.67 -1.19
N PRO A 194 14.25 -0.75 0.05
CA PRO A 194 15.67 -1.01 0.24
C PRO A 194 16.03 -2.45 -0.14
N PHE A 195 17.12 -2.63 -0.88
CA PHE A 195 17.52 -3.94 -1.40
C PHE A 195 17.68 -4.99 -0.30
N ARG A 196 18.14 -4.58 0.89
CA ARG A 196 18.40 -5.51 1.99
C ARG A 196 17.16 -6.18 2.58
N TYR A 197 15.98 -5.60 2.38
CA TYR A 197 14.72 -6.15 2.84
C TYR A 197 14.03 -6.98 1.75
N LEU A 198 14.55 -6.97 0.52
CA LEU A 198 13.99 -7.76 -0.55
C LEU A 198 14.19 -9.26 -0.27
N PRO A 199 13.16 -10.08 -0.47
CA PRO A 199 13.28 -11.51 -0.34
C PRO A 199 14.15 -12.04 -1.48
N MET A 200 15.37 -12.46 -1.17
CA MET A 200 16.24 -13.13 -2.15
C MET A 200 15.68 -14.51 -2.52
N ARG A 201 15.97 -14.98 -3.74
CA ARG A 201 15.60 -16.34 -4.19
C ARG A 201 16.11 -17.37 -3.18
N GLY A 202 15.19 -18.20 -2.65
CA GLY A 202 15.48 -19.22 -1.64
C GLY A 202 15.22 -18.80 -0.18
N MET A 203 14.96 -17.52 0.10
CA MET A 203 14.57 -17.01 1.43
C MET A 203 13.05 -16.74 1.53
N MET A 204 12.27 -17.32 0.62
CA MET A 204 10.81 -17.17 0.64
C MET A 204 10.26 -17.77 1.94
N GLY A 205 9.68 -16.92 2.80
CA GLY A 205 9.08 -17.32 4.06
C GLY A 205 9.76 -16.77 5.32
N SER A 206 11.04 -16.38 5.27
CA SER A 206 11.76 -15.89 6.46
C SER A 206 11.79 -14.37 6.59
N THR A 207 11.48 -13.62 5.52
CA THR A 207 11.60 -12.15 5.48
C THR A 207 10.27 -11.51 5.08
N LEU A 208 9.92 -10.40 5.74
CA LEU A 208 8.79 -9.56 5.33
C LEU A 208 9.18 -8.76 4.09
N PRO A 209 8.32 -8.68 3.06
CA PRO A 209 8.59 -7.79 1.93
C PRO A 209 8.72 -6.35 2.43
N PRO A 210 9.52 -5.49 1.80
CA PRO A 210 9.53 -4.07 2.16
C PRO A 210 8.23 -3.39 1.72
N LEU A 211 7.84 -2.37 2.47
CA LEU A 211 6.75 -1.46 2.10
C LEU A 211 7.23 -0.01 2.06
N VAL A 212 6.45 0.83 1.39
CA VAL A 212 6.55 2.29 1.46
C VAL A 212 5.18 2.82 1.81
N MET A 213 5.10 3.55 2.92
CA MET A 213 3.94 4.33 3.31
C MET A 213 4.05 5.71 2.67
N ILE A 214 3.02 6.10 1.93
CA ILE A 214 2.96 7.36 1.18
C ILE A 214 1.78 8.16 1.70
N GLN A 215 2.04 9.35 2.23
CA GLN A 215 1.03 10.29 2.66
C GLN A 215 0.80 11.35 1.58
N PHE A 216 -0.46 11.63 1.28
CA PHE A 216 -0.87 12.71 0.37
C PHE A 216 -1.51 13.83 1.19
N ILE A 217 -0.88 15.01 1.21
CA ILE A 217 -1.35 16.17 1.97
C ILE A 217 -1.97 17.21 1.04
N GLY A 218 -3.14 17.71 1.44
CA GLY A 218 -3.92 18.70 0.71
C GLY A 218 -4.66 18.22 -0.56
N PRO A 219 -4.99 16.93 -0.78
CA PRO A 219 -5.74 16.49 -1.96
C PRO A 219 -7.06 17.27 -2.17
N GLN A 220 -7.38 17.62 -3.42
CA GLN A 220 -8.57 18.42 -3.74
C GLN A 220 -9.85 17.65 -3.37
N SER A 221 -10.73 18.30 -2.61
CA SER A 221 -12.05 17.75 -2.27
C SER A 221 -13.01 17.84 -3.46
N MET A 222 -13.97 16.91 -3.51
CA MET A 222 -15.02 16.81 -4.53
C MET A 222 -14.48 16.61 -5.96
N ALA A 223 -13.26 16.09 -6.11
CA ALA A 223 -12.62 15.83 -7.39
C ALA A 223 -11.92 14.46 -7.41
N ASP A 224 -11.80 13.88 -8.60
CA ASP A 224 -10.97 12.69 -8.84
C ASP A 224 -9.49 13.13 -8.98
N VAL A 225 -8.70 12.86 -7.95
CA VAL A 225 -7.25 13.11 -7.94
C VAL A 225 -6.54 11.83 -8.38
N GLU A 226 -5.98 11.82 -9.58
CA GLU A 226 -5.20 10.70 -10.08
C GLU A 226 -3.80 10.70 -9.48
N VAL A 227 -3.34 9.51 -9.10
CA VAL A 227 -2.00 9.24 -8.60
C VAL A 227 -1.33 8.26 -9.55
N SER A 228 -0.15 8.63 -10.04
CA SER A 228 0.71 7.78 -10.88
C SER A 228 2.05 7.61 -10.19
N CYS A 229 2.30 6.42 -9.66
CA CYS A 229 3.58 6.05 -9.06
C CYS A 229 4.40 5.16 -10.01
N TYR A 230 5.71 5.31 -9.97
CA TYR A 230 6.67 4.57 -10.77
C TYR A 230 7.75 3.96 -9.88
N LEU A 231 7.92 2.65 -10.02
CA LEU A 231 9.06 1.91 -9.50
C LEU A 231 10.20 1.97 -10.53
N TRP A 232 11.40 2.32 -10.08
CA TRP A 232 12.53 2.55 -10.98
C TRP A 232 13.61 1.48 -10.84
N ALA A 233 13.87 0.77 -11.94
CA ALA A 233 14.97 -0.18 -12.06
C ALA A 233 15.36 -0.33 -13.54
N LYS A 234 16.64 -0.63 -13.82
CA LYS A 234 17.16 -0.71 -15.19
C LYS A 234 16.48 -1.79 -16.04
N ASN A 235 16.01 -2.87 -15.40
CA ASN A 235 15.33 -3.98 -16.03
C ASN A 235 13.80 -3.89 -15.95
N LEU A 236 13.23 -2.69 -15.76
CA LEU A 236 11.81 -2.44 -15.96
C LEU A 236 11.57 -1.78 -17.33
N PRO A 237 10.72 -2.38 -18.18
CA PRO A 237 10.37 -1.75 -19.46
C PRO A 237 9.57 -0.47 -19.18
N ARG A 238 9.96 0.64 -19.83
CA ARG A 238 9.26 1.93 -19.73
C ARG A 238 8.40 2.17 -20.95
N ASN A 239 7.33 2.94 -20.78
CA ASN A 239 6.45 3.39 -21.87
C ASN A 239 5.80 2.26 -22.68
N VAL A 240 5.64 1.07 -22.08
CA VAL A 240 4.90 -0.05 -22.66
C VAL A 240 3.47 -0.05 -22.10
N THR A 241 2.50 -0.47 -22.91
CA THR A 241 1.14 -0.73 -22.43
C THR A 241 1.20 -1.75 -21.28
N ASN A 242 0.66 -1.39 -20.11
CA ASN A 242 0.78 -2.16 -18.86
C ASN A 242 2.23 -2.22 -18.32
N ASP A 243 2.89 -1.07 -18.19
CA ASP A 243 4.16 -0.93 -17.47
C ASP A 243 4.07 -1.61 -16.07
N PRO A 244 4.80 -2.71 -15.85
CA PRO A 244 4.71 -3.48 -14.60
C PRO A 244 5.29 -2.73 -13.39
N GLY A 245 6.05 -1.66 -13.62
CA GLY A 245 6.54 -0.74 -12.60
C GLY A 245 5.61 0.45 -12.35
N SER A 246 4.49 0.56 -13.07
CA SER A 246 3.52 1.65 -12.89
C SER A 246 2.36 1.22 -11.98
N ILE A 247 2.11 2.03 -10.95
CA ILE A 247 0.96 1.89 -10.05
C ILE A 247 0.07 3.11 -10.26
N ARG A 248 -1.18 2.88 -10.67
CA ARG A 248 -2.14 3.95 -10.96
C ARG A 248 -3.44 3.74 -10.20
N PHE A 249 -3.87 4.77 -9.50
CA PHE A 249 -5.14 4.81 -8.78
C PHE A 249 -5.61 6.27 -8.66
N SER A 250 -6.83 6.50 -8.19
CA SER A 250 -7.31 7.84 -7.85
C SER A 250 -7.81 7.93 -6.42
N PHE A 251 -7.83 9.13 -5.86
CA PHE A 251 -8.62 9.47 -4.68
C PHE A 251 -9.87 10.22 -5.10
N PHE A 252 -10.97 9.94 -4.42
CA PHE A 252 -12.15 10.79 -4.45
C PHE A 252 -12.49 11.19 -3.02
N ILE A 253 -12.28 12.46 -2.70
CA ILE A 253 -12.35 12.96 -1.31
C ILE A 253 -13.63 13.76 -1.10
N VAL A 254 -14.43 13.36 -0.12
CA VAL A 254 -15.71 13.97 0.24
C VAL A 254 -15.81 14.28 1.73
#